data_AF-A0A4Y9JBG3-F1
#
_entry.id   AF-A0A4Y9JBG3-F1
#
_cell.length_a   1.000
_cell.length_b   1.000
_cell.length_c   1.000
_cell.angle_alpha   90.00
_cell.angle_beta   90.00
_cell.angle_gamma   90.00
#
_symmetry.space_group_name_H-M   'P 1'
#
loop_
_entity.id
_entity.type
_entity.pdbx_description
1 polymer ?
#
loop_
_entity_poly.entity_id
_entity_poly.type
_entity_poly.pdbx_seq_one_letter_code
_entity_poly.pdbx_strand_id
1 'polypeptide(L)'
;MTYNYTDRQLNEFNFGKNVYSVNNDFVNRKIKEGKDYQHLVAKPDNELLSNEINIIQTRDNQQFKVVKTCSDPRTGFDGMAVAPIVDGEPDYSSVAVIAVATFV
;
A
#
# COMPACT_ATOMS: atom_id res chain seq x y z
N MET A 1 -9.47 10.12 -18.67
CA MET A 1 -9.07 8.80 -19.23
C MET A 1 -8.94 7.86 -18.06
N THR A 2 -9.43 6.63 -18.16
CA THR A 2 -9.26 5.61 -17.10
C THR A 2 -7.84 5.05 -17.18
N TYR A 3 -7.13 5.03 -16.05
CA TYR A 3 -5.83 4.37 -15.95
C TYR A 3 -6.01 2.85 -16.06
N ASN A 4 -5.24 2.22 -16.94
CA ASN A 4 -5.25 0.77 -17.09
C ASN A 4 -4.07 0.18 -16.31
N TYR A 5 -4.37 -0.52 -15.23
CA TYR A 5 -3.37 -1.27 -14.49
C TYR A 5 -2.80 -2.40 -15.32
N THR A 6 -1.49 -2.62 -15.19
CA THR A 6 -0.86 -3.84 -15.69
C THR A 6 -0.96 -4.94 -14.65
N ASP A 7 -1.02 -6.20 -15.10
CA ASP A 7 -0.97 -7.37 -14.21
C ASP A 7 0.26 -7.35 -13.30
N ARG A 8 1.39 -6.81 -13.81
CA ARG A 8 2.61 -6.64 -13.03
C ARG A 8 2.40 -5.68 -11.85
N GLN A 9 1.80 -4.52 -12.07
CA GLN A 9 1.55 -3.54 -11.01
C GLN A 9 0.62 -4.13 -9.93
N LEU A 10 -0.45 -4.79 -10.36
CA LEU A 10 -1.38 -5.46 -9.44
C LEU A 10 -0.71 -6.56 -8.62
N ASN A 11 0.13 -7.37 -9.28
CA ASN A 11 0.88 -8.43 -8.61
C ASN A 11 1.92 -7.85 -7.62
N GLU A 12 2.56 -6.72 -7.94
CA GLU A 12 3.51 -6.07 -7.04
C GLU A 12 2.86 -5.66 -5.71
N PHE A 13 1.61 -5.20 -5.72
CA PHE A 13 0.89 -4.87 -4.48
C PHE A 13 0.67 -6.07 -3.56
N ASN A 14 0.57 -7.27 -4.12
CA ASN A 14 0.37 -8.53 -3.38
C ASN A 14 1.65 -9.13 -2.79
N PHE A 15 2.83 -8.51 -3.04
CA PHE A 15 4.11 -9.05 -2.59
C PHE A 15 4.82 -8.20 -1.54
N GLY A 16 5.49 -8.88 -0.62
CA GLY A 16 6.55 -8.31 0.21
C GLY A 16 6.11 -7.16 1.12
N LYS A 17 6.63 -5.96 0.87
CA LYS A 17 6.48 -4.76 1.72
C LYS A 17 5.21 -3.93 1.41
N ASN A 18 4.38 -4.35 0.46
CA ASN A 18 3.19 -3.58 0.07
C ASN A 18 2.01 -3.90 0.99
N VAL A 19 0.99 -4.62 0.53
CA VAL A 19 -0.26 -4.83 1.31
C VAL A 19 -0.02 -5.33 2.75
N TYR A 20 1.03 -6.11 3.02
CA TYR A 20 1.37 -6.55 4.38
C TYR A 20 1.82 -5.43 5.32
N SER A 21 2.32 -4.31 4.79
CA SER A 21 2.71 -3.15 5.59
C SER A 21 1.53 -2.28 6.04
N VAL A 22 0.31 -2.67 5.67
CA VAL A 22 -0.92 -2.16 6.29
C VAL A 22 -1.04 -2.65 7.74
N ASN A 23 -0.48 -3.83 8.05
CA ASN A 23 -0.49 -4.39 9.38
C ASN A 23 0.67 -3.84 10.23
N ASN A 24 0.33 -3.02 11.22
CA ASN A 24 1.31 -2.38 12.09
C ASN A 24 2.16 -3.38 12.88
N ASP A 25 1.59 -4.50 13.35
CA ASP A 25 2.32 -5.50 14.11
C ASP A 25 3.32 -6.25 13.24
N PHE A 26 2.93 -6.54 12.00
CA PHE A 26 3.83 -7.12 11.00
C PHE A 26 5.02 -6.19 10.72
N VAL A 27 4.76 -4.91 10.46
CA VAL A 27 5.80 -3.89 10.19
C VAL A 27 6.72 -3.75 11.40
N ASN A 28 6.16 -3.58 12.60
CA ASN A 28 6.92 -3.44 13.84
C ASN A 28 7.82 -4.64 14.09
N ARG A 29 7.35 -5.86 13.82
CA ARG A 29 8.16 -7.08 13.92
C ARG A 29 9.31 -7.06 12.91
N LYS A 30 9.07 -6.65 11.67
CA LYS A 30 10.11 -6.59 10.63
C LYS A 30 11.15 -5.50 10.91
N ILE A 31 10.74 -4.36 11.44
CA ILE A 31 11.64 -3.30 11.91
C ILE A 31 12.51 -3.83 13.06
N LYS A 32 11.94 -4.55 14.03
CA LYS A 32 12.70 -5.20 15.12
C LYS A 32 13.69 -6.25 14.61
N GLU A 33 13.37 -6.94 13.51
CA GLU A 33 14.29 -7.85 12.81
C GLU A 33 15.40 -7.10 12.04
N GLY A 34 15.46 -5.76 12.10
CA GLY A 34 16.44 -4.94 11.38
C GLY A 34 16.14 -4.76 9.90
N LYS A 35 14.90 -5.02 9.46
CA LYS A 35 14.49 -4.85 8.07
C LYS A 35 13.90 -3.47 7.85
N ASP A 36 14.21 -2.89 6.71
CA ASP A 36 13.66 -1.63 6.25
C ASP A 36 12.19 -1.80 5.82
N TYR A 37 11.25 -1.46 6.70
CA TYR A 37 9.81 -1.47 6.44
C TYR A 37 9.22 -0.15 6.93
N GLN A 38 8.17 0.30 6.26
CA GLN A 38 7.44 1.52 6.59
C GLN A 38 5.95 1.20 6.66
N HIS A 39 5.23 1.90 7.53
CA HIS A 39 3.79 1.76 7.68
C HIS A 39 3.06 2.39 6.50
N LEU A 40 2.18 1.63 5.86
CA LEU A 40 1.30 2.17 4.81
C LEU A 40 0.10 2.87 5.46
N VAL A 41 -0.03 4.16 5.20
CA VAL A 41 -1.09 5.00 5.77
C VAL A 41 -1.89 5.70 4.69
N ALA A 42 -3.20 5.81 4.92
CA ALA A 42 -4.14 6.51 4.04
C ALA A 42 -4.30 7.98 4.44
N LYS A 43 -3.19 8.72 4.54
CA LYS A 43 -3.21 10.15 4.86
C LYS A 43 -3.39 10.98 3.59
N PRO A 44 -4.30 11.98 3.59
CA PRO A 44 -4.56 12.80 2.42
C PRO A 44 -3.37 13.73 2.10
N ASP A 45 -2.78 14.33 3.12
CA ASP A 45 -1.63 15.21 3.05
C ASP A 45 -0.29 14.45 2.98
N ASN A 46 0.81 15.21 2.93
CA ASN A 46 2.18 14.71 2.98
C ASN A 46 2.80 14.85 4.38
N GLU A 47 1.99 15.00 5.43
CA GLU A 47 2.45 15.08 6.83
C GLU A 47 2.62 13.67 7.41
N LEU A 48 3.68 13.02 6.95
CA LEU A 48 4.04 11.65 7.32
C LEU A 48 5.07 11.63 8.45
N LEU A 49 4.93 10.64 9.35
CA LEU A 49 6.02 10.28 10.26
C LEU A 49 7.18 9.68 9.46
N SER A 50 8.39 9.66 10.04
CA SER A 50 9.60 9.15 9.35
C SER A 50 9.49 7.69 8.90
N ASN A 51 8.64 6.90 9.56
CA ASN A 51 8.38 5.49 9.27
C ASN A 51 7.05 5.26 8.53
N GLU A 52 6.39 6.31 8.01
CA GLU A 52 5.13 6.20 7.27
C GLU A 52 5.32 6.51 5.79
N ILE A 53 4.53 5.84 4.95
CA ILE A 53 4.40 6.12 3.52
C ILE A 53 2.94 6.10 3.10
N ASN A 54 2.58 6.98 2.17
CA ASN A 54 1.24 7.02 1.56
C ASN A 54 1.31 6.98 0.02
N ILE A 55 2.50 6.85 -0.56
CA ILE A 55 2.73 6.65 -1.98
C ILE A 55 3.54 5.37 -2.17
N ILE A 56 3.05 4.47 -3.02
CA ILE A 56 3.74 3.27 -3.46
C ILE A 56 4.29 3.53 -4.85
N GLN A 57 5.57 3.25 -5.07
CA GLN A 57 6.17 3.28 -6.40
C GLN A 57 6.43 1.84 -6.87
N THR A 58 5.87 1.47 -8.01
CA THR A 58 6.13 0.18 -8.66
C THR A 58 7.45 0.21 -9.42
N ARG A 59 7.93 -0.96 -9.86
CA ARG A 59 9.24 -1.09 -10.53
C ARG A 59 9.36 -0.32 -11.85
N ASP A 60 8.25 -0.02 -12.48
CA ASP A 60 8.18 0.83 -13.68
C ASP A 60 8.08 2.33 -13.38
N ASN A 61 8.32 2.72 -12.13
CA ASN A 61 8.26 4.09 -11.63
C ASN A 61 6.87 4.72 -11.65
N GLN A 62 5.82 3.93 -11.90
CA GLN A 62 4.46 4.42 -11.66
C GLN A 62 4.24 4.59 -10.15
N GLN A 63 3.66 5.73 -9.78
CA GLN A 63 3.31 6.03 -8.41
C GLN A 63 1.82 5.84 -8.16
N PHE A 64 1.48 5.42 -6.95
CA PHE A 64 0.12 5.17 -6.50
C PHE A 64 -0.09 5.77 -5.11
N LYS A 65 -1.11 6.60 -4.96
CA LYS A 65 -1.56 7.12 -3.68
C LYS A 65 -2.36 6.05 -2.93
N VAL A 66 -2.03 5.83 -1.66
CA VAL A 66 -2.83 5.02 -0.75
C VAL A 66 -4.06 5.83 -0.35
N VAL A 67 -5.23 5.32 -0.72
CA VAL A 67 -6.54 5.97 -0.49
C VAL A 67 -7.16 5.47 0.81
N LYS A 68 -6.99 4.18 1.11
CA LYS A 68 -7.51 3.57 2.34
C LYS A 68 -6.69 2.36 2.71
N THR A 69 -6.58 2.09 4.00
CA THR A 69 -6.00 0.86 4.54
C THR A 69 -6.95 0.25 5.57
N CYS A 70 -6.92 -1.07 5.71
CA CYS A 70 -7.69 -1.82 6.69
C CYS A 70 -6.93 -3.09 7.08
N SER A 71 -6.81 -3.34 8.39
CA SER A 71 -6.24 -4.56 8.94
C SER A 71 -7.17 -5.08 10.04
N ASP A 72 -7.53 -6.37 9.99
CA ASP A 72 -8.19 -7.06 11.09
C ASP A 72 -7.34 -8.26 11.54
N PRO A 73 -6.57 -8.13 12.63
CA PRO A 73 -5.67 -9.17 13.10
C PRO A 73 -6.39 -10.44 13.57
N ARG A 74 -7.70 -10.40 13.86
CA ARG A 74 -8.46 -11.59 14.28
C ARG A 74 -8.76 -12.51 13.11
N THR A 75 -8.90 -11.95 11.92
CA THR A 75 -9.18 -12.71 10.69
C THR A 75 -7.94 -12.88 9.82
N GLY A 76 -6.86 -12.15 10.15
CA GLY A 76 -5.66 -12.06 9.33
C GLY A 76 -5.86 -11.26 8.04
N PHE A 77 -6.97 -10.55 7.92
CA PHE A 77 -7.27 -9.70 6.77
C PHE A 77 -6.42 -8.44 6.79
N ASP A 78 -5.73 -8.17 5.68
CA ASP A 78 -5.06 -6.90 5.41
C ASP A 78 -5.43 -6.43 4.00
N GLY A 79 -5.78 -5.17 3.86
CA GLY A 79 -6.19 -4.61 2.58
C GLY A 79 -5.92 -3.13 2.44
N MET A 80 -5.80 -2.70 1.19
CA MET A 80 -5.63 -1.29 0.82
C MET A 80 -6.34 -0.95 -0.48
N ALA A 81 -6.76 0.31 -0.59
CA ALA A 81 -7.18 0.91 -1.84
C ALA A 81 -6.10 1.88 -2.32
N VAL A 82 -5.78 1.84 -3.61
CA VAL A 82 -4.77 2.71 -4.23
C VAL A 82 -5.30 3.36 -5.49
N ALA A 83 -4.93 4.63 -5.71
CA ALA A 83 -5.21 5.38 -6.93
C ALA A 83 -3.89 5.66 -7.65
N PRO A 84 -3.81 5.52 -8.98
CA PRO A 84 -2.62 5.88 -9.74
C PRO A 84 -2.46 7.39 -9.74
N ILE A 85 -1.22 7.86 -9.65
CA ILE A 85 -0.90 9.28 -9.84
C ILE A 85 -0.65 9.51 -11.34
N VAL A 86 -1.50 10.33 -11.96
CA VAL A 86 -1.45 10.69 -13.38
C VAL A 86 -1.37 12.21 -13.47
N ASP A 87 -0.39 12.72 -14.22
CA ASP A 87 -0.14 14.17 -14.35
C ASP A 87 0.04 14.89 -13.00
N GLY A 88 0.60 14.19 -12.00
CA GLY A 88 0.88 14.72 -10.66
C GLY A 88 -0.28 14.60 -9.68
N GLU A 89 -1.46 14.16 -10.11
CA GLU A 89 -2.66 14.06 -9.28
C GLU A 89 -3.17 12.61 -9.18
N PRO A 90 -3.72 12.17 -8.03
CA PRO A 90 -4.36 10.87 -7.92
C PRO A 90 -5.63 10.76 -8.78
N ASP A 91 -5.70 9.77 -9.66
CA ASP A 91 -6.91 9.44 -10.41
C ASP A 91 -7.84 8.54 -9.59
N TYR A 92 -8.74 9.16 -8.85
CA TYR A 92 -9.76 8.46 -8.05
C TYR A 92 -10.84 7.75 -8.89
N SER A 93 -10.86 7.91 -10.21
CA SER A 93 -11.78 7.17 -11.09
C SER A 93 -11.25 5.77 -11.41
N SER A 94 -9.97 5.50 -11.12
CA SER A 94 -9.29 4.26 -11.45
C SER A 94 -8.70 3.61 -10.20
N VAL A 95 -9.49 3.44 -9.14
CA VAL A 95 -9.02 2.86 -7.87
C VAL A 95 -8.93 1.33 -7.97
N ALA A 96 -7.79 0.78 -7.56
CA ALA A 96 -7.61 -0.65 -7.31
C ALA A 96 -7.74 -0.98 -5.81
N VAL A 97 -8.37 -2.11 -5.50
CA VAL A 97 -8.45 -2.66 -4.15
C VAL A 97 -7.62 -3.93 -4.10
N ILE A 98 -6.74 -4.00 -3.09
CA ILE A 98 -5.86 -5.12 -2.83
C ILE A 98 -6.21 -5.66 -1.46
N ALA A 99 -6.43 -6.97 -1.40
CA ALA A 99 -6.77 -7.66 -0.18
C ALA A 99 -5.98 -8.96 -0.10
N VAL A 100 -5.41 -9.20 1.07
CA VAL A 100 -4.76 -10.46 1.41
C VAL A 100 -5.32 -10.97 2.72
N ALA A 101 -5.34 -12.29 2.85
CA ALA A 101 -5.56 -12.95 4.11
C ALA A 101 -4.27 -13.66 4.48
N THR A 102 -3.75 -13.34 5.66
CA THR A 102 -2.69 -14.13 6.29
C THR A 102 -3.35 -15.15 7.21
N PHE A 103 -2.94 -16.41 7.13
CA PHE A 103 -3.16 -17.30 8.26
C PHE A 103 -2.20 -16.86 9.37
N VAL A 104 -2.77 -16.47 10.52
CA VAL A 104 -2.03 -16.17 11.75
C VAL A 104 -1.88 -17.44 12.57
#